data_AF-A0A7K0PJ51-F1
#
_entry.id   AF-A0A7K0PJ51-F1
#
_cell.length_a   1.000
_cell.length_b   1.000
_cell.length_c   1.000
_cell.angle_alpha   90.00
_cell.angle_beta   90.00
_cell.angle_gamma   90.00
#
_symmetry.space_group_name_H-M   'P 1'
#
loop_
_entity.id
_entity.type
_entity.pdbx_description
1 polymer ?
#
loop_
_entity_poly.entity_id
_entity_poly.type
_entity_poly.pdbx_seq_one_letter_code
_entity_poly.pdbx_strand_id
1 'polypeptide(L)' 'MSQRLHSPETFEDKLELLRDLRNQAIHSASEKAVEKQHAKGKYTARERIEKLLDEG' A
#
# COMPACT_ATOMS: atom_id res chain seq x y z
N MET A 1 -11.87 -17.50 8.00
CA MET A 1 -12.83 -16.56 8.62
C MET A 1 -12.26 -15.16 8.51
N SER A 2 -12.62 -14.40 7.46
CA SER A 2 -12.24 -12.99 7.37
C SER A 2 -13.07 -12.26 8.41
N GLN A 3 -12.43 -11.91 9.53
CA GLN A 3 -13.12 -11.14 10.56
C GLN A 3 -13.36 -9.75 9.97
N ARG A 4 -14.61 -9.41 9.65
CA ARG A 4 -15.03 -8.01 9.54
C ARG A 4 -15.07 -7.46 10.96
N LEU A 5 -13.89 -7.19 11.52
CA LEU A 5 -13.80 -6.47 12.78
C LEU A 5 -14.13 -5.02 12.45
N HIS A 6 -15.25 -4.58 13.00
CA HIS A 6 -15.75 -3.20 12.96
C HIS A 6 -16.39 -2.75 11.64
N SER A 7 -17.72 -2.58 11.68
CA SER A 7 -18.44 -1.76 10.72
C SER A 7 -18.24 -0.30 11.16
N PRO A 8 -17.54 0.54 10.38
CA PRO A 8 -17.36 1.93 10.76
C PRO A 8 -18.70 2.67 10.63
N GLU A 9 -19.19 3.23 11.72
CA GLU A 9 -20.53 3.82 11.78
C GLU A 9 -20.49 5.33 11.48
N THR A 10 -19.43 6.03 11.92
CA THR A 10 -19.25 7.47 11.70
C THR A 10 -18.48 7.78 10.42
N PHE A 11 -18.43 9.07 10.04
CA PHE A 11 -17.62 9.52 8.91
C PHE A 11 -16.12 9.38 9.23
N GLU A 12 -15.74 9.74 10.45
CA GLU A 12 -14.39 9.70 10.98
C GLU A 12 -13.85 8.26 10.96
N ASP A 13 -14.64 7.29 11.43
CA ASP A 13 -14.25 5.86 11.43
C ASP A 13 -14.02 5.35 10.00
N LYS A 14 -14.87 5.76 9.05
CA LYS A 14 -14.74 5.38 7.64
C LYS A 14 -13.47 5.98 7.03
N LEU A 15 -13.15 7.22 7.39
CA LEU A 15 -11.96 7.91 6.92
C LEU A 15 -10.68 7.25 7.46
N GLU A 16 -10.67 6.87 8.73
CA GLU A 16 -9.55 6.16 9.35
C GLU A 16 -9.36 4.78 8.71
N LEU A 17 -10.43 4.00 8.58
CA LEU A 17 -10.37 2.69 7.91
C LEU A 17 -9.85 2.81 6.48
N LEU A 18 -10.30 3.82 5.72
CA LEU A 18 -9.82 4.05 4.36
C LEU A 18 -8.32 4.35 4.33
N ARG A 19 -7.81 5.15 5.28
CA ARG A 19 -6.38 5.45 5.41
C ARG A 19 -5.58 4.20 5.71
N ASP A 20 -6.06 3.37 6.62
CA ASP A 20 -5.40 2.11 6.97
C ASP A 20 -5.35 1.13 5.80
N LEU A 21 -6.47 0.95 5.09
CA LEU A 21 -6.52 0.12 3.90
C LEU A 21 -5.57 0.63 2.81
N ARG A 22 -5.48 1.95 2.64
CA ARG A 22 -4.53 2.57 1.70
C ARG A 22 -3.09 2.28 2.12
N ASN A 23 -2.76 2.42 3.40
CA ASN A 23 -1.43 2.14 3.91
C ASN A 23 -1.06 0.66 3.72
N GLN A 24 -1.98 -0.26 4.03
CA GLN A 24 -1.77 -1.70 3.80
C GLN A 24 -1.55 -2.03 2.33
N ALA A 25 -2.29 -1.38 1.42
CA ALA A 25 -2.13 -1.57 -0.01
C ALA A 25 -0.78 -1.04 -0.52
N ILE A 26 -0.31 0.11 -0.03
CA ILE A 26 0.98 0.69 -0.42
C ILE A 26 2.14 -0.21 0.05
N HIS A 27 2.03 -0.77 1.26
CA HIS A 27 3.08 -1.59 1.88
C HIS A 27 2.80 -3.10 1.77
N SER A 28 2.00 -3.52 0.77
CA SER A 28 1.59 -4.92 0.65
C SER A 28 2.72 -5.86 0.26
N ALA A 29 3.82 -5.32 -0.27
CA ALA A 29 5.01 -6.09 -0.59
C ALA A 29 5.84 -6.30 0.69
N SER A 30 6.31 -7.53 0.92
CA SER A 30 7.26 -7.77 2.00
C SER A 30 8.59 -7.06 1.71
N GLU A 31 9.24 -6.57 2.76
CA GLU A 31 10.56 -5.91 2.67
C GLU A 31 11.56 -6.79 1.88
N LYS A 32 11.56 -8.10 2.15
CA LYS A 32 12.38 -9.09 1.43
C LYS A 32 12.12 -9.10 -0.08
N ALA A 33 10.88 -8.91 -0.53
CA ALA A 33 10.54 -8.89 -1.94
C ALA A 33 11.03 -7.59 -2.63
N VAL A 34 10.95 -6.46 -1.92
CA VAL A 34 11.48 -5.16 -2.35
C VAL A 34 12.99 -5.25 -2.49
N GLU A 35 13.69 -5.68 -1.44
CA GLU A 35 15.15 -5.87 -1.44
C GLU A 35 15.62 -6.80 -2.58
N LYS A 36 14.89 -7.89 -2.84
CA LYS A 36 15.21 -8.81 -3.93
C LYS A 36 15.10 -8.15 -5.32
N GLN A 37 14.19 -7.19 -5.52
CA GLN A 37 14.12 -6.44 -6.78
C GLN A 37 15.29 -5.47 -6.89
N HIS A 38 15.58 -4.74 -5.81
CA HIS A 38 16.70 -3.80 -5.77
C HIS A 38 18.05 -4.49 -5.95
N ALA A 39 18.26 -5.66 -5.34
CA ALA A 39 19.46 -6.47 -5.52
C ALA A 39 19.65 -6.95 -6.98
N LYS A 40 18.57 -7.01 -7.76
CA LYS A 40 18.61 -7.31 -9.20
C LYS A 40 18.77 -6.05 -10.07
N GLY A 41 18.95 -4.87 -9.47
CA GLY A 41 18.98 -3.59 -10.17
C GLY A 41 17.63 -3.19 -10.77
N LYS A 42 16.52 -3.74 -10.25
CA LYS A 42 15.16 -3.47 -10.76
C LYS A 42 14.38 -2.63 -9.78
N TYR A 43 13.56 -1.74 -10.33
CA TYR A 43 12.54 -1.02 -9.57
C TYR A 43 11.34 -1.91 -9.24
N THR A 44 10.69 -1.65 -8.10
CA THR A 44 9.37 -2.18 -7.76
C THR A 44 8.31 -1.66 -8.73
N ALA A 45 7.13 -2.28 -8.75
CA ALA A 45 6.05 -1.84 -9.64
C ALA A 45 5.66 -0.38 -9.38
N ARG A 46 5.62 0.03 -8.10
CA ARG A 46 5.27 1.40 -7.70
C ARG A 46 6.34 2.42 -8.07
N GLU A 47 7.61 2.10 -7.81
CA GLU A 47 8.74 2.95 -8.22
C GLU A 47 8.79 3.19 -9.74
N ARG A 48 8.33 2.23 -10.56
CA ARG A 48 8.22 2.43 -12.01
C ARG A 48 7.15 3.43 -12.38
N ILE A 49 6.01 3.39 -11.69
CA ILE A 49 4.90 4.33 -11.91
C ILE A 49 5.35 5.74 -11.51
N GLU A 50 5.97 5.88 -10.34
CA GLU A 50 6.49 7.16 -9.84
C GLU A 50 7.56 7.77 -10.75
N LYS A 51 8.35 6.94 -11.44
CA LYS A 51 9.33 7.41 -12.44
C LYS A 51 8.75 7.74 -13.79
N LEU A 52 7.59 7.18 -14.11
CA LEU A 52 6.94 7.34 -15.41
C LEU A 52 6.04 8.58 -15.45
N LEU A 53 5.42 8.91 -14.32
CA LEU A 53 4.45 9.99 -14.20
C LEU A 53 5.08 11.23 -13.58
N ASP A 54 4.55 12.40 -13.95
CA ASP A 54 4.88 13.64 -13.27
C ASP A 54 4.37 13.61 -11.82
N GLU A 55 5.05 14.34 -10.94
CA GLU A 55 4.71 14.42 -9.52
C GLU A 55 3.33 15.10 -9.33
N GLY A 56 2.44 14.48 -8.52
CA GLY A 56 1.08 14.99 -8.25
C GLY A 56 0.13 13.96 -7.66
#